data_AF-A0AAI9TMH3-F1
#
_entry.id   AF-A0AAI9TMH3-F1
#
_cell.length_a   1.000
_cell.length_b   1.000
_cell.length_c   1.000
_cell.angle_alpha   90.00
_cell.angle_beta   90.00
_cell.angle_gamma   90.00
#
_symmetry.space_group_name_H-M   'P 1'
#
loop_
_entity.id
_entity.type
_entity.pdbx_description
1 polymer ?
#
loop_
_entity_poly.entity_id
_entity_poly.type
_entity_poly.pdbx_seq_one_letter_code
_entity_poly.pdbx_strand_id
1 'polypeptide(L)'
;MLNFNVWFVFAMLSAPLLLFQIVFRSHTTSLQTSLRSMTLVAPFYMWFGIFSVQPHKEERFMYPAYPFLALSAALSFHIILTYLGSTNQKELIGRVPTKLKIAASLSVVLIGLNAGMLRTLGMVTAYNAPLKVFESLQRVDIAHAGDSVCFGKEWYRFPSSYFLPNDMRAKFIRSEFRGLLPGEFPDSPSYLGRLDGASQIPSGMNDLNIEDPSKYVDISQCSFLVDSYFPGHDATELEPHYFLDKAQWETLSCASFLDASQTGLLGRLIWIPDLPVIPARFRRKWGEYCLLQRTVAGHV
;
A
#
# COMPACT_ATOMS: atom_id res chain seq x y z
N MET A 1 7.90 5.41 -3.48
CA MET A 1 8.54 6.75 -3.51
C MET A 1 7.67 7.87 -2.94
N LEU A 2 6.36 7.91 -3.27
CA LEU A 2 5.43 8.92 -2.77
C LEU A 2 5.37 9.06 -1.24
N ASN A 3 5.63 8.01 -0.46
CA ASN A 3 5.68 8.11 1.00
C ASN A 3 6.94 8.84 1.52
N PHE A 4 8.02 8.86 0.75
CA PHE A 4 9.28 9.50 1.15
C PHE A 4 9.35 10.98 0.80
N ASN A 5 8.46 11.51 -0.05
CA ASN A 5 8.34 12.95 -0.35
C ASN A 5 9.70 13.62 -0.60
N VAL A 6 10.03 14.66 0.19
CA VAL A 6 11.29 15.40 0.15
C VAL A 6 12.51 14.52 0.46
N TRP A 7 12.36 13.45 1.25
CA TRP A 7 13.44 12.54 1.61
C TRP A 7 13.95 11.74 0.41
N PHE A 8 13.10 11.48 -0.58
CA PHE A 8 13.55 10.87 -1.83
C PHE A 8 14.51 11.81 -2.59
N VAL A 9 14.22 13.12 -2.60
CA VAL A 9 15.10 14.12 -3.22
C VAL A 9 16.45 14.16 -2.50
N PHE A 10 16.44 14.17 -1.16
CA PHE A 10 17.67 14.06 -0.37
C PHE A 10 18.44 12.77 -0.69
N ALA A 11 17.78 11.62 -0.75
CA ALA A 11 18.43 10.36 -1.10
C ALA A 11 19.12 10.44 -2.48
N MET A 12 18.47 11.03 -3.49
CA MET A 12 19.06 11.25 -4.81
C MET A 12 20.22 12.25 -4.83
N LEU A 13 20.23 13.22 -3.91
CA LEU A 13 21.30 14.21 -3.79
C LEU A 13 22.53 13.69 -3.04
N SER A 14 22.44 12.53 -2.39
CA SER A 14 23.52 12.00 -1.55
C SER A 14 24.85 11.80 -2.29
N ALA A 15 24.88 11.16 -3.47
CA ALA A 15 26.11 11.03 -4.27
C ALA A 15 26.61 12.37 -4.85
N PRO A 16 25.77 13.22 -5.49
CA PRO A 16 26.20 14.55 -5.93
C PRO A 16 26.83 15.40 -4.81
N LEU A 17 26.23 15.39 -3.61
CA LEU A 17 26.75 16.15 -2.46
C LEU A 17 28.08 15.58 -1.94
N LEU A 18 28.22 14.26 -1.90
CA LEU A 18 29.48 13.62 -1.53
C LEU A 18 30.59 13.93 -2.54
N LEU A 19 30.30 13.89 -3.85
CA LEU A 19 31.24 14.27 -4.90
C LEU A 19 31.64 15.74 -4.77
N PHE A 20 30.67 16.63 -4.56
CA PHE A 20 30.93 18.05 -4.33
C PHE A 20 31.84 18.26 -3.11
N GLN A 21 31.59 17.55 -2.01
CA GLN A 21 32.40 17.63 -0.79
C GLN A 21 33.85 17.15 -1.02
N ILE A 22 34.05 16.08 -1.79
CA ILE A 22 35.38 15.56 -2.14
C ILE A 22 36.17 16.58 -2.97
N VAL A 23 35.52 17.18 -3.99
CA VAL A 23 36.19 18.09 -4.94
C VAL A 23 36.48 19.45 -4.32
N PHE A 24 35.51 20.04 -3.64
CA PHE A 24 35.58 21.45 -3.22
C PHE A 24 35.89 21.65 -1.73
N ARG A 25 35.80 20.60 -0.90
CA ARG A 25 35.99 20.65 0.56
C ARG A 25 36.88 19.53 1.11
N SER A 26 37.85 19.09 0.31
CA SER A 26 38.86 18.09 0.69
C SER A 26 39.61 18.43 1.99
N HIS A 27 39.74 19.72 2.33
CA HIS A 27 40.39 20.19 3.57
C HIS A 27 39.59 19.94 4.85
N THR A 28 38.27 19.76 4.79
CA THR A 28 37.42 19.62 5.99
C THR A 28 37.14 18.17 6.38
N THR A 29 37.29 17.23 5.44
CA THR A 29 36.96 15.83 5.65
C THR A 29 37.96 14.91 5.00
N SER A 30 38.44 13.92 5.75
CA SER A 30 39.36 12.89 5.25
C SER A 30 38.78 12.16 4.04
N LEU A 31 39.63 11.89 3.06
CA LEU A 31 39.31 11.10 1.87
C LEU A 31 38.78 9.71 2.25
N GLN A 32 39.31 9.11 3.32
CA GLN A 32 38.85 7.82 3.83
C GLN A 32 37.39 7.86 4.30
N THR A 33 36.98 8.92 4.99
CA THR A 33 35.59 9.11 5.44
C THR A 33 34.65 9.31 4.25
N SER A 34 35.11 10.03 3.22
CA SER A 34 34.32 10.29 2.02
C SER A 34 34.11 9.02 1.19
N LEU A 35 35.16 8.20 1.02
CA LEU A 35 35.06 6.90 0.36
C LEU A 35 34.14 5.94 1.11
N ARG A 36 34.25 5.86 2.45
CA ARG A 36 33.31 5.09 3.28
C ARG A 36 31.87 5.53 3.07
N SER A 37 31.61 6.84 3.04
CA SER A 37 30.27 7.39 2.82
C SER A 37 29.73 7.04 1.44
N MET A 38 30.58 7.01 0.42
CA MET A 38 30.20 6.57 -0.94
C MET A 38 29.79 5.10 -0.94
N THR A 39 30.55 4.23 -0.27
CA THR A 39 30.21 2.80 -0.14
C THR A 39 28.87 2.59 0.56
N LEU A 40 28.54 3.39 1.57
CA LEU A 40 27.27 3.31 2.30
C LEU A 40 26.05 3.72 1.45
N VAL A 41 26.25 4.64 0.52
CA VAL A 41 25.20 5.18 -0.34
C VAL A 41 25.02 4.38 -1.63
N ALA A 42 26.07 3.68 -2.10
CA ALA A 42 26.05 2.91 -3.34
C ALA A 42 24.88 1.91 -3.46
N PRO A 43 24.47 1.16 -2.41
CA PRO A 43 23.34 0.24 -2.52
C PRO A 43 22.01 0.92 -2.88
N PHE A 44 21.79 2.18 -2.45
CA PHE A 44 20.59 2.93 -2.85
C PHE A 44 20.54 3.11 -4.36
N TYR A 45 21.65 3.56 -4.97
CA TYR A 45 21.72 3.79 -6.43
C TYR A 45 21.71 2.48 -7.21
N MET A 46 22.35 1.42 -6.69
CA MET A 46 22.29 0.09 -7.28
C MET A 46 20.85 -0.41 -7.35
N TRP A 47 20.14 -0.44 -6.21
CA TRP A 47 18.76 -0.89 -6.16
C TRP A 47 17.83 0.01 -6.97
N PHE A 48 18.02 1.33 -6.89
CA PHE A 48 17.26 2.29 -7.70
C PHE A 48 17.45 2.02 -9.20
N GLY A 49 18.66 1.71 -9.65
CA GLY A 49 18.95 1.30 -11.04
C GLY A 49 18.25 0.00 -11.42
N ILE A 50 18.41 -1.06 -10.61
CA ILE A 50 17.77 -2.36 -10.83
C ILE A 50 16.25 -2.20 -10.99
N PHE A 51 15.60 -1.54 -10.02
CA PHE A 51 14.14 -1.34 -10.05
C PHE A 51 13.68 -0.37 -11.14
N SER A 52 14.56 0.51 -11.64
CA SER A 52 14.22 1.39 -12.77
C SER A 52 14.14 0.63 -14.09
N VAL A 53 15.03 -0.36 -14.28
CA VAL A 53 15.13 -1.19 -15.49
C VAL A 53 14.05 -2.28 -15.52
N GLN A 54 13.60 -2.77 -14.36
CA GLN A 54 12.56 -3.79 -14.31
C GLN A 54 11.22 -3.28 -14.90
N PRO A 55 10.56 -4.04 -15.79
CA PRO A 55 9.29 -3.63 -16.41
C PRO A 55 8.12 -3.68 -15.42
N HIS A 56 8.10 -4.68 -14.53
CA HIS A 56 7.09 -4.82 -13.48
C HIS A 56 7.63 -4.25 -12.17
N LYS A 57 6.97 -3.20 -11.68
CA LYS A 57 7.34 -2.50 -10.45
C LYS A 57 6.20 -2.64 -9.46
N GLU A 58 6.39 -3.49 -8.46
CA GLU A 58 5.52 -3.49 -7.30
C GLU A 58 6.26 -2.90 -6.12
N GLU A 59 5.58 -2.01 -5.39
CA GLU A 59 6.20 -1.29 -4.27
C GLU A 59 6.68 -2.24 -3.16
N ARG A 60 6.05 -3.42 -3.02
CA ARG A 60 6.46 -4.44 -2.04
C ARG A 60 7.80 -5.10 -2.38
N PHE A 61 8.16 -5.22 -3.65
CA PHE A 61 9.45 -5.78 -4.06
C PHE A 61 10.60 -4.80 -3.88
N MET A 62 10.30 -3.51 -3.73
CA MET A 62 11.29 -2.47 -3.47
C MET A 62 11.77 -2.41 -2.00
N TYR A 63 11.31 -3.32 -1.13
CA TYR A 63 11.66 -3.33 0.28
C TYR A 63 13.17 -3.29 0.58
N PRO A 64 14.08 -3.91 -0.22
CA PRO A 64 15.52 -3.85 0.04
C PRO A 64 16.09 -2.43 -0.13
N ALA A 65 15.46 -1.57 -0.94
CA ALA A 65 15.93 -0.22 -1.21
C ALA A 65 15.61 0.78 -0.08
N TYR A 66 14.56 0.53 0.70
CA TYR A 66 14.06 1.52 1.68
C TYR A 66 15.05 1.90 2.78
N PRO A 67 15.80 0.97 3.40
CA PRO A 67 16.82 1.34 4.40
C PRO A 67 17.92 2.23 3.80
N PHE A 68 18.36 1.93 2.58
CA PHE A 68 19.41 2.70 1.91
C PHE A 68 18.92 4.07 1.44
N LEU A 69 17.64 4.18 1.06
CA LEU A 69 17.02 5.47 0.79
C LEU A 69 17.02 6.34 2.05
N ALA A 70 16.59 5.79 3.19
CA ALA A 70 16.59 6.51 4.46
C ALA A 70 18.00 6.95 4.88
N LEU A 71 18.99 6.06 4.77
CA LEU A 71 20.40 6.39 5.06
C LEU A 71 20.94 7.48 4.13
N SER A 72 20.69 7.37 2.83
CA SER A 72 21.13 8.36 1.82
C SER A 72 20.46 9.72 2.05
N ALA A 73 19.19 9.74 2.43
CA ALA A 73 18.47 10.95 2.80
C ALA A 73 19.05 11.59 4.07
N ALA A 74 19.36 10.79 5.10
CA ALA A 74 19.96 11.28 6.32
C ALA A 74 21.36 11.86 6.10
N LEU A 75 22.19 11.19 5.29
CA LEU A 75 23.55 11.64 4.95
C LEU A 75 23.54 12.96 4.18
N SER A 76 22.74 13.05 3.11
CA SER A 76 22.60 14.29 2.33
C SER A 76 22.07 15.44 3.18
N PHE A 77 21.05 15.19 4.00
CA PHE A 77 20.51 16.19 4.92
C PHE A 77 21.57 16.64 5.94
N HIS A 78 22.36 15.72 6.49
CA HIS A 78 23.47 16.05 7.40
C HIS A 78 24.56 16.89 6.73
N ILE A 79 24.94 16.57 5.49
CA ILE A 79 25.92 17.36 4.72
C ILE A 79 25.38 18.78 4.49
N ILE A 80 24.11 18.91 4.11
CA ILE A 80 23.46 20.22 3.92
C ILE A 80 23.41 21.00 5.23
N LEU A 81 23.04 20.39 6.35
CA LEU A 81 23.04 21.04 7.65
C LEU A 81 24.43 21.50 8.08
N THR A 82 25.46 20.68 7.85
CA THR A 82 26.86 21.04 8.11
C THR A 82 27.30 22.22 7.26
N TYR A 83 26.85 22.28 6.00
CA TYR A 83 27.10 23.42 5.12
C TYR A 83 26.38 24.67 5.62
N LEU A 84 25.08 24.59 5.92
CA LEU A 84 24.28 25.70 6.45
C LEU A 84 24.84 26.21 7.79
N GLY A 85 25.34 25.32 8.64
CA GLY A 85 25.94 25.64 9.93
C GLY A 85 27.28 26.37 9.88
N SER A 86 27.90 26.51 8.70
CA SER A 86 29.14 27.27 8.54
C SER A 86 28.96 28.74 8.93
N THR A 87 29.79 29.22 9.87
CA THR A 87 29.85 30.64 10.30
C THR A 87 30.94 31.42 9.55
N ASN A 88 31.58 30.80 8.56
CA ASN A 88 32.65 31.45 7.81
C ASN A 88 32.09 32.60 6.95
N GLN A 89 32.34 33.85 7.34
CA GLN A 89 31.83 35.04 6.64
C GLN A 89 32.34 35.20 5.19
N LYS A 90 33.39 34.47 4.82
CA LYS A 90 33.87 34.38 3.43
C LYS A 90 32.92 33.58 2.53
N GLU A 91 32.10 32.70 3.11
CA GLU A 91 31.09 31.93 2.38
C GLU A 91 29.75 32.68 2.38
N LEU A 92 29.01 32.58 1.27
CA LEU A 92 27.73 33.28 1.09
C LEU A 92 26.71 32.89 2.18
N ILE A 93 26.68 31.60 2.55
CA ILE A 93 25.86 31.05 3.63
C ILE A 93 26.27 31.60 5.00
N GLY A 94 27.55 31.91 5.23
CA GLY A 94 28.03 32.42 6.53
C GLY A 94 27.50 33.81 6.89
N ARG A 95 27.01 34.57 5.90
CA ARG A 95 26.40 35.90 6.07
C ARG A 95 24.92 35.84 6.47
N VAL A 96 24.29 34.68 6.33
CA VAL A 96 22.86 34.50 6.64
C VAL A 96 22.67 34.38 8.16
N PRO A 97 21.66 35.05 8.77
CA PRO A 97 21.42 34.94 10.20
C PRO A 97 21.11 33.50 10.63
N THR A 98 21.68 33.05 11.75
CA THR A 98 21.47 31.70 12.30
C THR A 98 19.98 31.36 12.49
N LYS A 99 19.16 32.33 12.92
CA LYS A 99 17.70 32.15 13.07
C LYS A 99 17.04 31.75 11.74
N LEU A 100 17.44 32.38 10.63
CA LEU A 100 16.87 32.06 9.31
C LEU A 100 17.30 30.68 8.82
N LYS A 101 18.56 30.30 9.06
CA LYS A 101 19.08 28.96 8.73
C LYS A 101 18.31 27.86 9.48
N ILE A 102 18.13 28.02 10.79
CA ILE A 102 17.36 27.09 11.62
C ILE A 102 15.90 27.03 11.15
N ALA A 103 15.28 28.19 10.89
CA ALA A 103 13.92 28.25 10.40
C ALA A 103 13.75 27.52 9.05
N ALA A 104 14.68 27.71 8.11
CA ALA A 104 14.66 27.02 6.82
C ALA A 104 14.79 25.50 6.98
N SER A 105 15.78 25.04 7.76
CA SER A 105 15.99 23.60 8.03
C SER A 105 14.78 22.97 8.72
N LEU A 106 14.24 23.62 9.75
CA LEU A 106 13.06 23.15 10.46
C LEU A 106 11.82 23.12 9.56
N SER A 107 11.66 24.10 8.67
CA SER A 107 10.55 24.15 7.71
C SER A 107 10.57 22.92 6.79
N VAL A 108 11.74 22.51 6.29
CA VAL A 108 11.86 21.31 5.45
C VAL A 108 11.45 20.05 6.22
N VAL A 109 11.89 19.90 7.46
CA VAL A 109 11.52 18.76 8.33
C VAL A 109 10.01 18.76 8.57
N LEU A 110 9.43 19.91 8.92
CA LEU A 110 8.00 20.04 9.18
C LEU A 110 7.17 19.75 7.92
N ILE A 111 7.57 20.24 6.75
CA ILE A 111 6.89 19.93 5.48
C ILE A 111 6.94 18.43 5.20
N GLY A 112 8.12 17.80 5.35
CA GLY A 112 8.29 16.37 5.13
C GLY A 112 7.42 15.53 6.07
N LEU A 113 7.41 15.87 7.36
CA LEU A 113 6.60 15.20 8.38
C LEU A 113 5.10 15.35 8.10
N ASN A 114 4.63 16.58 7.89
CA ASN A 114 3.21 16.85 7.63
C ASN A 114 2.73 16.21 6.33
N ALA A 115 3.51 16.27 5.25
CA ALA A 115 3.18 15.60 4.00
C ALA A 115 3.12 14.07 4.17
N GLY A 116 4.04 13.49 4.97
CA GLY A 116 4.01 12.08 5.33
C GLY A 116 2.75 11.72 6.13
N MET A 117 2.43 12.49 7.18
CA MET A 117 1.23 12.28 8.00
C MET A 117 -0.05 12.39 7.19
N LEU A 118 -0.19 13.45 6.38
CA LEU A 118 -1.35 13.64 5.50
C LEU A 118 -1.49 12.48 4.51
N ARG A 119 -0.39 11.96 3.99
CA ARG A 119 -0.44 10.79 3.10
C ARG A 119 -0.86 9.52 3.86
N THR A 120 -0.29 9.24 5.02
CA THR A 120 -0.66 8.09 5.85
C THR A 120 -2.13 8.14 6.24
N LEU A 121 -2.59 9.26 6.80
CA LEU A 121 -4.00 9.49 7.11
C LEU A 121 -4.85 9.34 5.84
N GLY A 122 -4.35 9.85 4.72
CA GLY A 122 -5.02 9.79 3.44
C GLY A 122 -5.27 8.37 2.96
N MET A 123 -4.28 7.47 3.10
CA MET A 123 -4.38 6.05 2.72
C MET A 123 -5.22 5.26 3.71
N VAL A 124 -4.99 5.44 5.01
CA VAL A 124 -5.75 4.72 6.05
C VAL A 124 -7.23 5.06 5.98
N THR A 125 -7.59 6.33 5.80
CA THR A 125 -9.01 6.72 5.70
C THR A 125 -9.64 6.30 4.37
N ALA A 126 -8.87 6.24 3.28
CA ALA A 126 -9.38 5.90 1.95
C ALA A 126 -9.62 4.40 1.75
N TYR A 127 -8.79 3.55 2.38
CA TYR A 127 -8.66 2.14 2.01
C TYR A 127 -8.71 1.17 3.18
N ASN A 128 -9.19 1.57 4.37
CA ASN A 128 -9.30 0.67 5.52
C ASN A 128 -10.49 -0.30 5.49
N ALA A 129 -11.43 -0.14 4.55
CA ALA A 129 -12.65 -0.95 4.54
C ALA A 129 -12.41 -2.48 4.54
N PRO A 130 -11.46 -3.04 3.75
CA PRO A 130 -11.16 -4.48 3.77
C PRO A 130 -10.67 -5.01 5.12
N LEU A 131 -10.20 -4.14 6.03
CA LEU A 131 -9.81 -4.55 7.39
C LEU A 131 -10.96 -4.50 8.39
N LYS A 132 -12.05 -3.79 8.07
CA LYS A 132 -13.18 -3.54 8.98
C LYS A 132 -14.39 -4.44 8.72
N VAL A 133 -14.69 -4.72 7.45
CA VAL A 133 -15.95 -5.41 7.10
C VAL A 133 -16.05 -6.82 7.67
N PHE A 134 -14.93 -7.49 7.92
CA PHE A 134 -14.91 -8.84 8.49
C PHE A 134 -15.19 -8.89 9.99
N GLU A 135 -15.24 -7.76 10.70
CA GLU A 135 -15.54 -7.72 12.14
C GLU A 135 -16.90 -8.36 12.47
N SER A 136 -17.89 -8.27 11.57
CA SER A 136 -19.20 -8.90 11.77
C SER A 136 -19.16 -10.43 11.75
N LEU A 137 -18.18 -11.04 11.07
CA LEU A 137 -18.02 -12.50 11.06
C LEU A 137 -17.54 -13.05 12.40
N GLN A 138 -17.00 -12.21 13.29
CA GLN A 138 -16.58 -12.67 14.63
C GLN A 138 -17.76 -12.96 15.56
N ARG A 139 -19.00 -12.62 15.15
CA ARG A 139 -20.20 -12.90 15.93
C ARG A 139 -20.72 -14.32 15.64
N VAL A 140 -20.95 -15.09 16.70
CA VAL A 140 -21.28 -16.53 16.65
C VAL A 140 -22.66 -16.80 16.03
N ASP A 141 -23.56 -15.83 16.05
CA ASP A 141 -24.90 -15.89 15.47
C ASP A 141 -24.92 -15.77 13.93
N ILE A 142 -23.85 -15.23 13.35
CA ILE A 142 -23.75 -14.97 11.91
C ILE A 142 -22.87 -16.02 11.23
N ALA A 143 -21.75 -16.38 11.86
CA ALA A 143 -20.66 -17.14 11.25
C ALA A 143 -20.61 -18.59 11.73
N HIS A 144 -20.89 -19.56 10.84
CA HIS A 144 -20.81 -20.98 11.17
C HIS A 144 -19.49 -21.61 10.72
N ALA A 145 -19.15 -22.74 11.35
CA ALA A 145 -17.91 -23.44 11.05
C ALA A 145 -17.95 -24.03 9.63
N GLY A 146 -16.90 -23.76 8.84
CA GLY A 146 -16.78 -24.23 7.45
C GLY A 146 -17.52 -23.39 6.40
N ASP A 147 -18.13 -22.27 6.80
CA ASP A 147 -18.71 -21.30 5.86
C ASP A 147 -17.63 -20.73 4.91
N SER A 148 -18.07 -20.36 3.71
CA SER A 148 -17.21 -19.79 2.68
C SER A 148 -17.38 -18.27 2.57
N VAL A 149 -16.26 -17.56 2.45
CA VAL A 149 -16.25 -16.13 2.15
C VAL A 149 -15.73 -15.94 0.73
N CYS A 150 -16.60 -15.54 -0.17
CA CYS A 150 -16.29 -15.43 -1.58
C CYS A 150 -15.78 -14.06 -1.96
N PHE A 151 -14.86 -14.06 -2.93
CA PHE A 151 -14.27 -12.87 -3.53
C PHE A 151 -14.35 -12.95 -5.04
N GLY A 152 -14.91 -11.92 -5.68
CA GLY A 152 -14.86 -11.72 -7.13
C GLY A 152 -13.85 -10.63 -7.47
N LYS A 153 -14.35 -9.49 -7.97
CA LYS A 153 -13.54 -8.32 -8.35
C LYS A 153 -12.64 -7.74 -7.25
N GLU A 154 -12.90 -8.06 -5.98
CA GLU A 154 -12.13 -7.56 -4.83
C GLU A 154 -11.11 -8.55 -4.25
N TRP A 155 -10.84 -9.67 -4.95
CA TRP A 155 -9.94 -10.73 -4.47
C TRP A 155 -8.56 -10.22 -4.03
N TYR A 156 -7.99 -9.24 -4.74
CA TYR A 156 -6.65 -8.70 -4.46
C TYR A 156 -6.60 -7.78 -3.23
N ARG A 157 -7.77 -7.47 -2.64
CA ARG A 157 -7.88 -6.70 -1.39
C ARG A 157 -8.15 -7.58 -0.18
N PHE A 158 -8.31 -8.88 -0.37
CA PHE A 158 -8.44 -9.82 0.74
C PHE A 158 -7.17 -9.77 1.61
N PRO A 159 -7.26 -9.40 2.90
CA PRO A 159 -6.07 -9.18 3.71
C PRO A 159 -5.35 -10.48 4.05
N SER A 160 -6.07 -11.44 4.64
CA SER A 160 -5.54 -12.76 5.01
C SER A 160 -6.63 -13.67 5.55
N SER A 161 -6.47 -14.98 5.38
CA SER A 161 -7.29 -16.01 6.05
C SER A 161 -7.18 -15.98 7.57
N TYR A 162 -6.16 -15.33 8.16
CA TYR A 162 -6.08 -15.12 9.61
C TYR A 162 -7.25 -14.31 10.19
N PHE A 163 -7.94 -13.51 9.37
CA PHE A 163 -9.09 -12.71 9.80
C PHE A 163 -10.43 -13.45 9.68
N LEU A 164 -10.42 -14.68 9.16
CA LEU A 164 -11.61 -15.50 9.00
C LEU A 164 -11.78 -16.42 10.24
N PRO A 165 -12.90 -16.33 10.99
CA PRO A 165 -13.14 -17.17 12.15
C PRO A 165 -13.62 -18.58 11.76
N ASN A 166 -13.73 -19.47 12.75
CA ASN A 166 -14.45 -20.75 12.65
C ASN A 166 -14.05 -21.63 11.44
N ASP A 167 -12.75 -21.69 11.12
CA ASP A 167 -12.23 -22.44 9.97
C ASP A 167 -12.84 -22.06 8.61
N MET A 168 -13.45 -20.88 8.51
CA MET A 168 -13.95 -20.34 7.25
C MET A 168 -12.84 -20.27 6.21
N ARG A 169 -13.22 -20.43 4.95
CA ARG A 169 -12.28 -20.42 3.82
C ARG A 169 -12.63 -19.33 2.82
N ALA A 170 -11.61 -18.60 2.39
CA ALA A 170 -11.74 -17.67 1.28
C ALA A 170 -11.87 -18.47 -0.02
N LYS A 171 -12.93 -18.21 -0.78
CA LYS A 171 -13.15 -18.81 -2.09
C LYS A 171 -13.24 -17.73 -3.15
N PHE A 172 -13.00 -18.08 -4.41
CA PHE A 172 -13.04 -17.12 -5.50
C PHE A 172 -14.19 -17.45 -6.44
N ILE A 173 -14.95 -16.44 -6.84
CA ILE A 173 -15.94 -16.56 -7.91
C ILE A 173 -15.37 -15.98 -9.20
N ARG A 174 -15.93 -16.39 -10.33
CA ARG A 174 -15.57 -15.83 -11.64
C ARG A 174 -15.80 -14.31 -11.62
N SER A 175 -14.84 -13.55 -12.11
CA SER A 175 -14.89 -12.08 -12.26
C SER A 175 -14.25 -11.70 -13.61
N GLU A 176 -14.05 -10.42 -13.93
CA GLU A 176 -13.37 -10.03 -15.19
C GLU A 176 -11.86 -10.30 -15.15
N PHE A 177 -11.30 -10.59 -13.99
CA PHE A 177 -9.91 -11.00 -13.87
C PHE A 177 -9.66 -12.35 -14.56
N ARG A 178 -8.70 -12.37 -15.49
CA ARG A 178 -8.29 -13.55 -16.29
C ARG A 178 -6.87 -14.03 -15.99
N GLY A 179 -6.37 -13.75 -14.79
CA GLY A 179 -5.05 -14.21 -14.34
C GLY A 179 -5.17 -15.40 -13.38
N LEU A 180 -4.01 -15.87 -12.91
CA LEU A 180 -3.94 -16.92 -11.91
C LEU A 180 -4.34 -16.39 -10.54
N LEU A 181 -5.31 -17.05 -9.89
CA LEU A 181 -5.71 -16.74 -8.52
C LEU A 181 -4.93 -17.59 -7.50
N PRO A 182 -4.82 -17.13 -6.24
CA PRO A 182 -4.19 -17.90 -5.18
C PRO A 182 -4.79 -19.31 -5.02
N GLY A 183 -3.93 -20.31 -4.83
CA GLY A 183 -4.35 -21.68 -4.51
C GLY A 183 -4.45 -21.93 -3.00
N GLU A 184 -5.26 -22.90 -2.62
CA GLU A 184 -5.38 -23.35 -1.24
C GLU A 184 -4.28 -24.38 -0.92
N PHE A 185 -3.68 -24.23 0.26
CA PHE A 185 -2.77 -25.23 0.79
C PHE A 185 -3.57 -26.44 1.31
N PRO A 186 -3.01 -27.66 1.24
CA PRO A 186 -3.69 -28.85 1.72
C PRO A 186 -3.87 -28.80 3.24
N ASP A 187 -5.06 -29.16 3.71
CA ASP A 187 -5.38 -29.25 5.13
C ASP A 187 -4.72 -30.48 5.77
N SER A 188 -4.28 -30.34 7.02
CA SER A 188 -3.80 -31.45 7.84
C SER A 188 -4.18 -31.27 9.31
N PRO A 189 -4.67 -32.31 10.01
CA PRO A 189 -4.93 -32.23 11.44
C PRO A 189 -3.63 -32.14 12.26
N SER A 190 -2.52 -32.67 11.73
CA SER A 190 -1.23 -32.68 12.41
C SER A 190 -0.47 -31.37 12.20
N TYR A 191 0.29 -30.93 13.21
CA TYR A 191 1.17 -29.76 13.07
C TYR A 191 2.22 -29.96 11.98
N LEU A 192 2.88 -31.14 11.96
CA LEU A 192 3.90 -31.46 10.96
C LEU A 192 3.33 -31.50 9.55
N GLY A 193 2.13 -32.06 9.35
CA GLY A 193 1.47 -32.07 8.05
C GLY A 193 1.03 -30.69 7.58
N ARG A 194 0.70 -29.76 8.48
CA ARG A 194 0.43 -28.35 8.10
C ARG A 194 1.70 -27.63 7.64
N LEU A 195 2.85 -27.91 8.27
CA LEU A 195 4.13 -27.36 7.83
C LEU A 195 4.53 -27.90 6.44
N ASP A 196 4.33 -29.19 6.22
CA ASP A 196 4.57 -29.81 4.91
C ASP A 196 3.62 -29.21 3.86
N GLY A 197 2.33 -29.12 4.17
CA GLY A 197 1.32 -28.50 3.31
C GLY A 197 1.63 -27.06 2.94
N ALA A 198 2.11 -26.24 3.89
CA ALA A 198 2.52 -24.86 3.63
C ALA A 198 3.75 -24.73 2.73
N SER A 199 4.51 -25.81 2.51
CA SER A 199 5.67 -25.86 1.62
C SER A 199 5.33 -26.43 0.24
N GLN A 200 4.15 -27.03 0.08
CA GLN A 200 3.70 -27.59 -1.19
C GLN A 200 3.15 -26.50 -2.11
N ILE A 201 3.41 -26.63 -3.40
CA ILE A 201 2.81 -25.78 -4.42
C ILE A 201 1.37 -26.27 -4.64
N PRO A 202 0.35 -25.41 -4.45
CA PRO A 202 -1.03 -25.78 -4.75
C PRO A 202 -1.20 -26.27 -6.19
N SER A 203 -2.21 -27.08 -6.45
CA SER A 203 -2.51 -27.58 -7.80
C SER A 203 -2.73 -26.42 -8.79
N GLY A 204 -2.37 -26.60 -10.07
CA GLY A 204 -2.70 -25.65 -11.14
C GLY A 204 -1.95 -24.31 -11.11
N MET A 205 -0.98 -24.13 -10.21
CA MET A 205 -0.12 -22.95 -10.21
C MET A 205 0.82 -22.93 -11.43
N ASN A 206 1.09 -21.74 -11.97
CA ASN A 206 2.01 -21.53 -13.08
C ASN A 206 2.77 -20.18 -12.94
N ASP A 207 3.89 -20.05 -13.64
CA ASP A 207 4.80 -18.89 -13.59
C ASP A 207 4.49 -17.81 -14.65
N LEU A 208 3.41 -17.98 -15.41
CA LEU A 208 3.00 -17.08 -16.50
C LEU A 208 1.70 -16.31 -16.19
N ASN A 209 1.18 -16.43 -14.97
CA ASN A 209 -0.11 -15.85 -14.56
C ASN A 209 -1.28 -16.25 -15.48
N ILE A 210 -1.23 -17.46 -16.03
CA ILE A 210 -2.28 -18.04 -16.84
C ILE A 210 -3.44 -18.44 -15.92
N GLU A 211 -4.65 -18.07 -16.34
CA GLU A 211 -5.88 -18.43 -15.67
C GLU A 211 -6.03 -19.94 -15.45
N ASP A 212 -6.46 -20.31 -14.25
CA ASP A 212 -6.82 -21.69 -13.91
C ASP A 212 -8.28 -21.72 -13.45
N PRO A 213 -9.20 -22.28 -14.27
CA PRO A 213 -10.61 -22.39 -13.92
C PRO A 213 -10.89 -23.19 -12.64
N SER A 214 -9.97 -24.06 -12.20
CA SER A 214 -10.15 -24.84 -10.98
C SER A 214 -10.09 -23.99 -9.70
N LYS A 215 -9.67 -22.72 -9.80
CA LYS A 215 -9.67 -21.77 -8.68
C LYS A 215 -11.03 -21.19 -8.34
N TYR A 216 -12.01 -21.35 -9.23
CA TYR A 216 -13.33 -20.77 -9.02
C TYR A 216 -14.28 -21.78 -8.36
N VAL A 217 -15.14 -21.25 -7.49
CA VAL A 217 -16.33 -21.94 -7.02
C VAL A 217 -17.56 -21.31 -7.65
N ASP A 218 -18.66 -22.07 -7.69
CA ASP A 218 -19.94 -21.51 -8.04
C ASP A 218 -20.43 -20.56 -6.95
N ILE A 219 -21.07 -19.46 -7.34
CA ILE A 219 -21.57 -18.45 -6.38
C ILE A 219 -22.60 -19.04 -5.41
N SER A 220 -23.26 -20.14 -5.78
CA SER A 220 -24.17 -20.85 -4.90
C SER A 220 -23.49 -21.57 -3.73
N GLN A 221 -22.16 -21.68 -3.74
CA GLN A 221 -21.39 -22.22 -2.63
C GLN A 221 -20.97 -21.15 -1.62
N CYS A 222 -21.26 -19.88 -1.90
CA CYS A 222 -20.87 -18.73 -1.06
C CYS A 222 -21.88 -18.50 0.07
N SER A 223 -21.44 -18.63 1.32
CA SER A 223 -22.21 -18.18 2.49
C SER A 223 -22.16 -16.66 2.61
N PHE A 224 -20.97 -16.09 2.37
CA PHE A 224 -20.72 -14.66 2.35
C PHE A 224 -20.05 -14.23 1.04
N LEU A 225 -20.27 -12.99 0.65
CA LEU A 225 -19.66 -12.38 -0.52
C LEU A 225 -19.14 -11.00 -0.17
N VAL A 226 -17.90 -10.72 -0.57
CA VAL A 226 -17.32 -9.38 -0.47
C VAL A 226 -17.51 -8.67 -1.80
N ASP A 227 -18.18 -7.52 -1.75
CA ASP A 227 -18.49 -6.71 -2.93
C ASP A 227 -18.12 -5.24 -2.71
N SER A 228 -17.73 -4.57 -3.78
CA SER A 228 -17.56 -3.13 -3.81
C SER A 228 -18.57 -2.49 -4.75
N TYR A 229 -19.17 -1.40 -4.32
CA TYR A 229 -20.16 -0.66 -5.07
C TYR A 229 -19.71 0.79 -5.25
N PHE A 230 -19.52 1.19 -6.50
CA PHE A 230 -19.22 2.56 -6.89
C PHE A 230 -20.33 3.05 -7.83
N PRO A 231 -21.10 4.10 -7.48
CA PRO A 231 -22.27 4.51 -8.26
C PRO A 231 -22.01 4.90 -9.72
N GLY A 232 -20.77 5.22 -10.09
CA GLY A 232 -20.41 5.56 -11.47
C GLY A 232 -19.67 4.46 -12.22
N HIS A 233 -19.71 3.21 -11.73
CA HIS A 233 -19.15 2.06 -12.43
C HIS A 233 -20.31 1.21 -12.94
N ASP A 234 -20.22 0.77 -14.19
CA ASP A 234 -21.22 -0.12 -14.78
C ASP A 234 -20.98 -1.58 -14.36
N ALA A 235 -22.06 -2.31 -14.15
CA ALA A 235 -22.02 -3.76 -13.94
C ALA A 235 -21.67 -4.51 -15.22
N THR A 236 -20.91 -5.60 -15.10
CA THR A 236 -20.72 -6.58 -16.17
C THR A 236 -21.44 -7.88 -15.84
N GLU A 237 -21.51 -8.80 -16.81
CA GLU A 237 -22.09 -10.14 -16.58
C GLU A 237 -21.36 -10.92 -15.48
N LEU A 238 -20.04 -10.74 -15.36
CA LEU A 238 -19.20 -11.44 -14.37
C LEU A 238 -18.94 -10.62 -13.10
N GLU A 239 -19.23 -9.31 -13.12
CA GLU A 239 -19.09 -8.41 -11.98
C GLU A 239 -20.35 -7.57 -11.77
N PRO A 240 -21.52 -8.20 -11.53
CA PRO A 240 -22.74 -7.47 -11.25
C PRO A 240 -22.64 -6.72 -9.91
N HIS A 241 -23.56 -5.77 -9.70
CA HIS A 241 -23.68 -5.09 -8.42
C HIS A 241 -24.41 -5.98 -7.40
N TYR A 242 -23.71 -6.97 -6.84
CA TYR A 242 -24.25 -7.87 -5.82
C TYR A 242 -24.80 -7.11 -4.62
N PHE A 243 -24.17 -5.99 -4.25
CA PHE A 243 -24.67 -5.08 -3.23
C PHE A 243 -26.11 -4.60 -3.47
N LEU A 244 -26.53 -4.39 -4.72
CA LEU A 244 -27.88 -3.93 -5.08
C LEU A 244 -28.90 -5.07 -5.14
N ASP A 245 -28.46 -6.33 -5.26
CA ASP A 245 -29.34 -7.50 -5.32
C ASP A 245 -29.78 -7.94 -3.91
N LYS A 246 -30.75 -7.20 -3.36
CA LYS A 246 -31.34 -7.48 -2.04
C LYS A 246 -32.20 -8.74 -2.00
N ALA A 247 -32.47 -9.38 -3.15
CA ALA A 247 -33.23 -10.62 -3.19
C ALA A 247 -32.37 -11.85 -2.90
N GLN A 248 -31.05 -11.75 -3.08
CA GLN A 248 -30.10 -12.84 -2.81
C GLN A 248 -29.10 -12.50 -1.70
N TRP A 249 -28.91 -11.21 -1.40
CA TRP A 249 -27.86 -10.74 -0.51
C TRP A 249 -28.38 -9.76 0.54
N GLU A 250 -28.14 -10.10 1.81
CA GLU A 250 -28.31 -9.21 2.95
C GLU A 250 -26.98 -8.53 3.28
N THR A 251 -27.01 -7.24 3.60
CA THR A 251 -25.80 -6.47 3.91
C THR A 251 -25.48 -6.58 5.40
N LEU A 252 -24.35 -7.22 5.74
CA LEU A 252 -23.91 -7.36 7.13
C LEU A 252 -23.13 -6.16 7.63
N SER A 253 -22.17 -5.70 6.82
CA SER A 253 -21.31 -4.59 7.18
C SER A 253 -20.83 -3.89 5.91
N CYS A 254 -20.69 -2.56 6.00
CA CYS A 254 -20.12 -1.75 4.94
C CYS A 254 -19.21 -0.71 5.55
N ALA A 255 -18.16 -0.35 4.81
CA ALA A 255 -17.33 0.80 5.11
C ALA A 255 -17.03 1.58 3.83
N SER A 256 -16.89 2.90 3.97
CA SER A 256 -16.57 3.79 2.85
C SER A 256 -15.22 3.43 2.26
N PHE A 257 -15.14 3.39 0.94
CA PHE A 257 -13.93 3.09 0.20
C PHE A 257 -13.74 4.10 -0.92
N LEU A 258 -12.51 4.59 -1.10
CA LEU A 258 -12.25 5.67 -2.05
C LEU A 258 -12.42 5.19 -3.50
N ASP A 259 -13.24 5.90 -4.27
CA ASP A 259 -13.33 5.72 -5.72
C ASP A 259 -12.11 6.39 -6.39
N ALA A 260 -11.13 5.58 -6.75
CA ALA A 260 -9.90 6.05 -7.40
C ALA A 260 -10.10 6.53 -8.85
N SER A 261 -11.21 6.16 -9.49
CA SER A 261 -11.52 6.56 -10.87
C SER A 261 -12.11 7.97 -10.93
N GLN A 262 -12.94 8.32 -9.94
CA GLN A 262 -13.58 9.64 -9.86
C GLN A 262 -12.82 10.64 -8.97
N THR A 263 -11.90 10.17 -8.12
CA THR A 263 -11.09 11.05 -7.27
C THR A 263 -9.86 11.56 -8.01
N GLY A 264 -9.70 12.89 -8.07
CA GLY A 264 -8.52 13.54 -8.65
C GLY A 264 -7.21 13.19 -7.94
N LEU A 265 -6.08 13.50 -8.58
CA LEU A 265 -4.73 13.12 -8.09
C LEU A 265 -4.49 13.55 -6.63
N LEU A 266 -4.76 14.80 -6.27
CA LEU A 266 -4.48 15.29 -4.91
C LEU A 266 -5.29 14.54 -3.84
N GLY A 267 -6.57 14.27 -4.08
CA GLY A 267 -7.42 13.50 -3.17
C GLY A 267 -6.95 12.06 -2.98
N ARG A 268 -6.32 11.48 -4.01
CA ARG A 268 -5.68 10.15 -3.94
C ARG A 268 -4.30 10.18 -3.28
N LEU A 269 -3.57 11.29 -3.34
CA LEU A 269 -2.21 11.36 -2.81
C LEU A 269 -2.14 11.70 -1.32
N ILE A 270 -2.94 12.67 -0.88
CA ILE A 270 -2.93 13.20 0.49
C ILE A 270 -4.35 13.23 1.06
N TRP A 271 -4.44 13.29 2.39
CA TRP A 271 -5.71 13.52 3.07
C TRP A 271 -6.22 14.94 2.78
N ILE A 272 -7.46 15.02 2.34
CA ILE A 272 -8.17 16.28 2.09
C ILE A 272 -9.48 16.20 2.90
N PRO A 273 -9.75 17.17 3.77
CA PRO A 273 -11.00 17.17 4.53
C PRO A 273 -12.19 17.38 3.60
N ASP A 274 -13.33 16.77 3.91
CA ASP A 274 -14.55 16.97 3.14
C ASP A 274 -15.32 18.19 3.66
N LEU A 275 -14.86 19.38 3.26
CA LEU A 275 -15.48 20.65 3.62
C LEU A 275 -16.16 21.28 2.41
N PRO A 276 -17.35 21.91 2.55
CA PRO A 276 -18.05 22.57 1.45
C PRO A 276 -17.24 23.69 0.77
N VAL A 277 -16.30 24.30 1.48
CA VAL A 277 -15.40 25.35 0.98
C VAL A 277 -14.39 24.80 -0.03
N ILE A 278 -14.11 23.49 -0.01
CA ILE A 278 -13.13 22.87 -0.91
C ILE A 278 -13.79 22.56 -2.25
N PRO A 279 -13.21 23.02 -3.38
CA PRO A 279 -13.74 22.76 -4.71
C PRO A 279 -13.96 21.26 -4.95
N ALA A 280 -15.08 20.91 -5.59
CA ALA A 280 -15.48 19.52 -5.81
C ALA A 280 -14.41 18.65 -6.50
N ARG A 281 -13.57 19.24 -7.37
CA ARG A 281 -12.45 18.57 -8.04
C ARG A 281 -11.36 18.03 -7.12
N PHE A 282 -11.24 18.60 -5.91
CA PHE A 282 -10.26 18.18 -4.90
C PHE A 282 -10.87 17.30 -3.82
N ARG A 283 -12.20 17.26 -3.72
CA ARG A 283 -12.90 16.42 -2.75
C ARG A 283 -12.82 14.97 -3.18
N ARG A 284 -12.72 14.10 -2.18
CA ARG A 284 -12.67 12.65 -2.36
C ARG A 284 -14.06 12.12 -2.74
N LYS A 285 -14.08 11.16 -3.65
CA LYS A 285 -15.29 10.43 -4.06
C LYS A 285 -15.24 9.04 -3.46
N TRP A 286 -16.39 8.55 -3.04
CA TRP A 286 -16.49 7.35 -2.22
C TRP A 286 -17.50 6.39 -2.85
N GLY A 287 -17.19 5.11 -2.76
CA GLY A 287 -18.13 4.02 -2.85
C GLY A 287 -18.21 3.26 -1.53
N GLU A 288 -18.82 2.10 -1.58
CA GLU A 288 -18.99 1.21 -0.44
C GLU A 288 -18.25 -0.10 -0.68
N TYR A 289 -17.57 -0.59 0.34
CA TYR A 289 -17.00 -1.93 0.37
C TYR A 289 -17.73 -2.69 1.46
N CYS A 290 -18.37 -3.79 1.08
CA CYS A 290 -19.36 -4.45 1.90
C CYS A 290 -19.11 -5.93 2.00
N LEU A 291 -19.45 -6.48 3.16
CA LEU A 291 -19.64 -7.90 3.37
C LEU A 291 -21.14 -8.20 3.30
N LEU A 292 -21.48 -9.12 2.41
CA LEU A 292 -22.84 -9.57 2.16
C LEU A 292 -23.00 -10.99 2.67
N GLN A 293 -24.15 -11.29 3.27
CA GLN A 293 -24.58 -12.64 3.61
C GLN A 293 -25.61 -13.10 2.60
N ARG A 294 -25.51 -14.34 2.17
CA ARG A 294 -26.49 -14.90 1.25
C ARG A 294 -27.81 -15.15 1.98
N THR A 295 -28.91 -14.65 1.42
CA THR A 295 -30.24 -14.96 1.93
C THR A 295 -30.62 -16.37 1.49
N VAL A 296 -30.70 -17.30 2.43
CA VAL A 296 -31.28 -18.62 2.15
C VAL A 296 -32.79 -18.41 2.04
N ALA A 297 -33.38 -18.72 0.88
CA ALA A 297 -34.82 -18.71 0.72
C ALA A 297 -35.43 -19.80 1.62
N GLY A 298 -35.83 -19.45 2.84
CA GLY A 298 -36.45 -20.38 3.77
C GLY A 298 -36.43 -19.95 5.24
N HIS A 299 -37.16 -18.88 5.57
CA HIS A 299 -37.92 -18.72 6.83
C HIS A 299 -38.84 -17.49 6.70
N VAL A 300 -39.93 -17.68 5.96
CA VAL A 300 -41.23 -17.02 6.21
C VAL A 300 -42.19 -18.11 6.65
#